data_AF-A0A176J797-F1
#
_entry.id   AF-A0A176J797-F1
#
_cell.length_a   1.000
_cell.length_b   1.000
_cell.length_c   1.000
_cell.angle_alpha   90.00
_cell.angle_beta   90.00
_cell.angle_gamma   90.00
#
_symmetry.space_group_name_H-M   'P 1'
#
loop_
_entity.id
_entity.type
_entity.pdbx_description
1 polymer ?
#
loop_
_entity_poly.entity_id
_entity_poly.type
_entity_poly.pdbx_seq_one_letter_code
_entity_poly.pdbx_strand_id
1 'polypeptide(L)'
;MLNQIILWSLFICPFFLLFFSHKKNLKRFVGSALFGSILLTILFQMANRFQWFEVKEKIPILTDVTSFVYGVFFIGTTLILALTYGDCMRYMLLNAAIDAVQAFILNAVFEHLGIYKLVNMTPL
;
A
#
# COMPACT_ATOMS: atom_id res chain seq x y z
N MET A 1 2.61 10.78 -18.18
CA MET A 1 3.51 9.69 -18.62
C MET A 1 4.41 9.21 -17.48
N LEU A 2 5.20 10.09 -16.83
CA LEU A 2 6.05 9.70 -15.69
C LEU A 2 5.26 9.10 -14.52
N ASN A 3 4.16 9.74 -14.13
CA ASN A 3 3.28 9.26 -13.04
C ASN A 3 2.70 7.87 -13.31
N GLN A 4 2.33 7.56 -14.55
CA GLN A 4 1.91 6.22 -14.95
C GLN A 4 3.02 5.18 -14.77
N ILE A 5 4.26 5.51 -15.12
CA ILE A 5 5.42 4.62 -14.89
C ILE A 5 5.61 4.37 -13.39
N ILE A 6 5.48 5.40 -12.56
CA ILE A 6 5.56 5.29 -11.10
C ILE A 6 4.43 4.41 -10.55
N LEU A 7 3.20 4.60 -11.01
CA LEU A 7 2.07 3.79 -10.55
C LEU A 7 2.25 2.31 -10.94
N TRP A 8 2.64 2.04 -12.19
CA TRP A 8 2.91 0.67 -12.66
C TRP A 8 4.09 0.03 -11.94
N SER A 9 5.14 0.79 -11.60
CA SER A 9 6.26 0.28 -10.83
C SER A 9 5.84 -0.05 -9.40
N LEU A 10 5.04 0.79 -8.74
CA LEU A 10 4.48 0.50 -7.41
C LEU A 10 3.56 -0.74 -7.42
N PHE A 11 2.91 -1.02 -8.55
CA PHE A 11 2.09 -2.22 -8.69
C PHE A 11 2.94 -3.49 -8.91
N ILE A 12 3.84 -3.47 -9.90
CA ILE A 12 4.53 -4.68 -10.38
C ILE A 12 5.84 -4.94 -9.62
N CYS A 13 6.63 -3.91 -9.35
CA CYS A 13 7.98 -4.05 -8.78
C CYS A 13 8.00 -4.87 -7.46
N PRO A 14 7.04 -4.67 -6.52
CA PRO A 14 7.03 -5.42 -5.27
C PRO A 14 6.95 -6.94 -5.47
N PHE A 15 6.29 -7.42 -6.52
CA PHE A 15 6.17 -8.86 -6.77
C PHE A 15 7.53 -9.54 -7.01
N PHE A 16 8.54 -8.83 -7.51
CA PHE A 16 9.89 -9.38 -7.65
C PHE A 16 10.54 -9.70 -6.30
N LEU A 17 10.16 -9.01 -5.22
CA LEU A 17 10.66 -9.30 -3.87
C LEU A 17 10.23 -10.70 -3.39
N LEU A 18 9.10 -11.22 -3.87
CA LEU A 18 8.67 -12.58 -3.57
C LEU A 18 9.61 -13.64 -4.12
N PHE A 19 10.37 -13.34 -5.18
CA PHE A 19 11.31 -14.29 -5.77
C PHE A 19 12.51 -14.55 -4.84
N PHE A 20 12.94 -13.52 -4.10
CA PHE A 20 14.08 -13.59 -3.18
C PHE A 20 13.73 -14.20 -1.81
N SER A 21 12.44 -14.36 -1.49
CA SER A 21 11.99 -14.77 -0.18
C SER A 21 11.59 -16.26 -0.14
N HIS A 22 11.86 -16.94 0.98
CA HIS A 22 11.73 -18.39 1.10
C HIS A 22 10.24 -18.82 1.01
N LYS A 23 9.86 -19.40 -0.13
CA LYS A 23 8.46 -19.65 -0.55
C LYS A 23 7.57 -20.42 0.43
N LYS A 24 8.14 -21.24 1.33
CA LYS A 24 7.36 -22.10 2.25
C LYS A 24 6.60 -21.29 3.31
N ASN A 25 7.16 -20.18 3.81
CA ASN A 25 6.53 -19.40 4.88
C ASN A 25 5.59 -18.32 4.33
N LEU A 26 5.84 -17.80 3.12
CA LEU A 26 5.05 -16.70 2.54
C LEU A 26 3.60 -17.06 2.27
N LYS A 27 3.33 -18.26 1.72
CA LYS A 27 1.98 -18.69 1.32
C LYS A 27 0.97 -18.63 2.46
N ARG A 28 1.43 -18.80 3.71
CA ARG A 28 0.60 -18.73 4.91
C ARG A 28 0.05 -17.32 5.15
N PHE A 29 0.79 -16.28 4.78
CA PHE A 29 0.45 -14.88 5.07
C PHE A 29 -0.23 -14.16 3.92
N VAL A 30 -0.22 -14.75 2.71
CA VAL A 30 -0.89 -14.21 1.52
C VAL A 30 -2.38 -13.94 1.79
N GLY A 31 -3.07 -14.86 2.47
CA GLY A 31 -4.49 -14.67 2.81
C GLY A 31 -4.74 -13.47 3.72
N SER A 32 -3.89 -13.28 4.74
CA SER A 32 -3.96 -12.14 5.65
C SER A 32 -3.65 -10.82 4.94
N ALA A 33 -2.63 -10.80 4.08
CA ALA A 33 -2.31 -9.62 3.29
C ALA A 33 -3.43 -9.25 2.30
N LEU A 34 -4.03 -10.25 1.65
CA LEU A 34 -5.16 -10.05 0.74
C LEU A 34 -6.37 -9.46 1.49
N PHE A 35 -6.67 -10.00 2.67
CA PHE A 35 -7.72 -9.47 3.53
C PHE A 35 -7.46 -7.99 3.89
N GLY A 36 -6.23 -7.63 4.26
CA GLY A 36 -5.84 -6.25 4.48
C GLY A 36 -6.03 -5.36 3.25
N SER A 37 -5.64 -5.82 2.05
CA SER A 37 -5.83 -5.08 0.79
C SER A 37 -7.31 -4.85 0.47
N ILE A 38 -8.18 -5.81 0.78
CA ILE A 38 -9.63 -5.66 0.60
C ILE A 38 -10.18 -4.62 1.58
N LEU A 39 -9.79 -4.68 2.87
CA LEU A 39 -10.18 -3.66 3.84
C LEU A 39 -9.72 -2.26 3.41
N LEU A 40 -8.49 -2.14 2.93
CA LEU A 40 -7.96 -0.88 2.42
C LEU A 40 -8.76 -0.41 1.20
N THR A 41 -9.17 -1.31 0.31
CA THR A 41 -10.05 -0.98 -0.81
C THR A 41 -11.40 -0.41 -0.36
N ILE A 42 -12.02 -0.99 0.65
CA ILE A 42 -13.25 -0.45 1.25
C ILE A 42 -12.99 0.95 1.81
N LEU A 43 -11.85 1.14 2.50
CA LEU A 43 -11.45 2.45 3.01
C LEU A 43 -11.28 3.48 1.89
N PHE A 44 -10.67 3.12 0.75
CA PHE A 44 -10.57 3.99 -0.42
C PHE A 44 -11.95 4.35 -1.01
N GLN A 45 -12.88 3.40 -1.05
CA GLN A 45 -14.25 3.68 -1.49
C GLN A 45 -14.98 4.62 -0.53
N MET A 46 -14.83 4.41 0.77
CA MET A 46 -15.34 5.33 1.79
C MET A 46 -14.71 6.72 1.65
N ALA A 47 -13.39 6.79 1.48
CA ALA A 47 -12.66 8.03 1.29
C ALA A 47 -13.15 8.80 0.06
N ASN A 48 -13.42 8.10 -1.05
CA ASN A 48 -14.04 8.69 -2.22
C ASN A 48 -15.46 9.17 -1.91
N ARG A 49 -16.29 8.37 -1.23
CA ARG A 49 -17.67 8.75 -0.87
C ARG A 49 -17.73 9.98 0.05
N PHE A 50 -16.82 10.07 1.02
CA PHE A 50 -16.74 11.17 1.98
C PHE A 50 -15.81 12.31 1.56
N GLN A 51 -15.25 12.21 0.34
CA GLN A 51 -14.35 13.22 -0.23
C GLN A 51 -13.17 13.55 0.71
N TRP A 52 -12.61 12.53 1.36
CA TRP A 52 -11.41 12.69 2.18
C TRP A 52 -10.24 13.14 1.30
N PHE A 53 -10.17 12.55 0.11
CA PHE A 53 -9.13 12.82 -0.86
C PHE A 53 -9.51 12.42 -2.27
N GLU A 54 -8.83 13.03 -3.23
CA GLU A 54 -9.06 12.81 -4.66
C GLU A 54 -7.83 12.15 -5.30
N VAL A 55 -8.04 10.99 -5.92
CA VAL A 55 -7.00 10.29 -6.68
C VAL A 55 -7.05 10.79 -8.13
N LYS A 56 -6.04 11.57 -8.53
CA LYS A 56 -5.98 12.23 -9.84
C LYS A 56 -5.44 11.32 -10.94
N GLU A 57 -4.47 10.48 -10.61
CA GLU A 57 -3.89 9.52 -11.54
C GLU A 57 -4.08 8.09 -11.09
N LYS A 58 -4.46 7.23 -12.05
CA LYS A 58 -4.87 5.85 -11.81
C LYS A 58 -4.34 4.94 -12.90
N ILE A 59 -4.17 3.65 -12.59
CA ILE A 59 -3.95 2.60 -13.59
C ILE A 59 -5.32 2.14 -14.11
N PRO A 60 -5.49 1.81 -15.40
CA PRO A 60 -6.78 1.42 -15.98
C PRO A 60 -7.50 0.26 -15.27
N ILE A 61 -6.74 -0.64 -14.64
CA ILE A 61 -7.26 -1.82 -13.94
C ILE A 61 -7.83 -1.46 -12.54
N LEU A 62 -7.42 -0.31 -11.99
CA LEU A 62 -7.74 0.12 -10.62
C LEU A 62 -8.41 1.50 -10.67
N THR A 63 -9.74 1.51 -10.78
CA THR A 63 -10.53 2.74 -10.98
C THR A 63 -10.80 3.52 -9.70
N ASP A 64 -10.87 2.84 -8.55
CA ASP A 64 -11.28 3.45 -7.28
C ASP A 64 -10.24 3.30 -6.18
N VAL A 65 -9.08 2.73 -6.50
CA VAL A 65 -8.00 2.42 -5.56
C VAL A 65 -6.66 2.78 -6.20
N THR A 66 -5.70 3.20 -5.39
CA THR A 66 -4.34 3.47 -5.87
C THR A 66 -3.56 2.17 -6.11
N SER A 67 -2.63 2.21 -7.06
CA SER A 67 -1.77 1.07 -7.45
C SER A 67 -0.96 0.47 -6.32
N PHE A 68 -0.66 1.28 -5.31
CA PHE A 68 0.11 0.90 -4.13
C PHE A 68 -0.60 -0.19 -3.28
N VAL A 69 -1.95 -0.23 -3.25
CA VAL A 69 -2.72 -1.13 -2.37
C VAL A 69 -2.53 -2.62 -2.70
N TYR A 70 -2.47 -2.94 -3.99
CA TYR A 70 -2.33 -4.32 -4.46
C TYR A 70 -0.90 -4.69 -4.89
N GLY A 71 0.00 -3.71 -4.96
CA GLY A 71 1.42 -3.93 -5.17
C GLY A 71 2.20 -3.86 -3.86
N VAL A 72 2.62 -2.66 -3.49
CA VAL A 72 3.50 -2.43 -2.33
C VAL A 72 2.86 -2.90 -1.03
N PHE A 73 1.61 -2.52 -0.73
CA PHE A 73 0.97 -2.88 0.52
C PHE A 73 0.76 -4.38 0.64
N PHE A 74 0.22 -5.02 -0.39
CA PHE A 74 -0.04 -6.46 -0.41
C PHE A 74 1.23 -7.28 -0.22
N ILE A 75 2.28 -6.99 -1.01
CA ILE A 75 3.55 -7.71 -0.90
C ILE A 75 4.30 -7.33 0.38
N GLY A 76 4.33 -6.05 0.73
CA GLY A 76 4.97 -5.53 1.93
C GLY A 76 4.39 -6.19 3.18
N THR A 77 3.07 -6.21 3.33
CA THR A 77 2.38 -6.87 4.44
C THR A 77 2.73 -8.35 4.51
N THR A 78 2.74 -9.04 3.36
CA THR A 78 3.13 -10.46 3.30
C THR A 78 4.55 -10.68 3.82
N LEU A 79 5.50 -9.82 3.43
CA LEU A 79 6.89 -9.90 3.87
C LEU A 79 7.07 -9.53 5.34
N ILE A 80 6.44 -8.46 5.81
CA ILE A 80 6.46 -8.04 7.22
C ILE A 80 5.99 -9.20 8.10
N LEU A 81 4.81 -9.76 7.80
CA LEU A 81 4.25 -10.89 8.54
C LEU A 81 5.18 -12.10 8.51
N ALA A 82 5.80 -12.40 7.37
CA ALA A 82 6.74 -13.51 7.25
C ALA A 82 8.03 -13.31 8.04
N LEU A 83 8.54 -12.06 8.13
CA LEU A 83 9.77 -11.71 8.83
C LEU A 83 9.58 -11.63 10.35
N THR A 84 8.39 -11.23 10.82
CA THR A 84 8.11 -11.03 12.24
C THR A 84 7.26 -12.14 12.85
N TYR A 85 6.98 -13.22 12.10
CA TYR A 85 6.17 -14.32 12.59
C TYR A 85 6.77 -14.94 13.87
N GLY A 86 5.92 -15.11 14.88
CA GLY A 86 6.31 -15.67 16.19
C GLY A 86 6.62 -14.61 17.24
N ASP A 87 6.71 -13.34 16.89
CA ASP A 87 6.92 -12.23 17.84
C ASP A 87 6.00 -11.05 17.51
N CYS A 88 4.97 -10.86 18.35
CA CYS A 88 3.97 -9.81 18.18
C CYS A 88 4.56 -8.40 18.29
N MET A 89 5.56 -8.20 19.17
CA MET A 89 6.17 -6.87 19.36
C MET A 89 7.03 -6.48 18.16
N ARG A 90 7.80 -7.41 17.61
CA ARG A 90 8.55 -7.18 16.36
C ARG A 90 7.61 -6.82 15.21
N TYR A 91 6.48 -7.51 15.11
CA TYR A 91 5.45 -7.18 14.12
C TYR A 91 4.94 -5.75 14.29
N MET A 92 4.47 -5.39 15.50
CA MET A 92 3.90 -4.07 15.74
C MET A 92 4.90 -2.94 15.48
N LEU A 93 6.14 -3.08 15.93
CA LEU A 93 7.18 -2.07 15.72
C LEU A 93 7.55 -1.92 14.23
N LEU A 94 7.79 -3.03 13.53
CA LEU A 94 8.15 -2.97 12.10
C LEU A 94 6.99 -2.45 11.26
N ASN A 95 5.77 -2.92 11.52
CA ASN A 95 4.58 -2.48 10.79
C ASN A 95 4.31 -0.99 11.02
N ALA A 96 4.35 -0.53 12.28
CA ALA A 96 4.15 0.88 12.61
C ALA A 96 5.24 1.78 12.00
N ALA A 97 6.50 1.34 11.97
CA ALA A 97 7.58 2.09 11.35
C ALA A 97 7.38 2.26 9.84
N ILE A 98 6.98 1.18 9.14
CA ILE A 98 6.70 1.23 7.70
C ILE A 98 5.46 2.08 7.41
N ASP A 99 4.41 1.94 8.21
CA ASP A 99 3.19 2.75 8.09
C ASP A 99 3.50 4.24 8.32
N ALA A 100 4.38 4.58 9.27
CA ALA A 100 4.82 5.96 9.49
C ALA A 100 5.59 6.52 8.29
N VAL A 101 6.52 5.75 7.72
CA VAL A 101 7.23 6.14 6.49
C VAL A 101 6.23 6.38 5.36
N GLN A 102 5.24 5.52 5.20
CA GLN A 102 4.21 5.70 4.18
C GLN A 102 3.36 6.95 4.44
N ALA A 103 2.90 7.13 5.68
CA ALA A 103 1.99 8.19 6.06
C ALA A 103 2.61 9.58 5.91
N PHE A 104 3.88 9.75 6.30
CA PHE A 104 4.54 11.06 6.34
C PHE A 104 5.42 11.33 5.13
N ILE A 105 6.14 10.32 4.62
CA ILE A 105 7.09 10.51 3.52
C ILE A 105 6.41 10.25 2.18
N LEU A 106 5.84 9.05 1.99
CA LEU A 106 5.28 8.68 0.68
C LEU A 106 4.06 9.51 0.30
N ASN A 107 3.15 9.80 1.24
CA ASN A 107 2.00 10.67 0.95
C ASN A 107 2.42 12.08 0.53
N ALA A 108 3.40 12.68 1.21
CA ALA A 108 3.91 14.00 0.83
C ALA A 108 4.51 14.00 -0.59
N VAL A 109 5.24 12.93 -0.95
CA VAL A 109 5.77 12.74 -2.31
C VAL A 109 4.63 12.57 -3.32
N PHE A 110 3.61 11.77 -3.03
CA PHE A 110 2.48 11.55 -3.94
C PHE A 110 1.63 12.81 -4.16
N GLU A 111 1.46 13.63 -3.12
CA GLU A 111 0.78 14.91 -3.24
C GLU A 111 1.62 15.90 -4.07
N HIS A 112 2.94 15.97 -3.86
CA HIS A 112 3.84 16.81 -4.65
C HIS A 112 3.88 16.41 -6.13
N LEU A 113 3.81 15.10 -6.43
CA LEU A 113 3.73 14.57 -7.79
C LEU A 113 2.33 14.71 -8.43
N GLY A 114 1.34 15.21 -7.67
CA GLY A 114 -0.02 15.42 -8.15
C GLY A 114 -0.80 14.13 -8.41
N ILE A 115 -0.34 12.99 -7.89
CA ILE A 115 -1.02 11.68 -8.01
C ILE A 115 -2.30 11.67 -7.16
N TYR A 116 -2.27 12.41 -6.07
CA TYR A 116 -3.33 12.50 -5.07
C TYR A 116 -3.44 13.93 -4.55
N LYS A 117 -4.61 14.31 -4.07
CA LYS A 117 -4.82 15.59 -3.37
C LYS A 117 -5.69 15.39 -2.14
N LEU A 118 -5.23 15.88 -0.99
CA LEU A 118 -6.06 15.96 0.21
C LEU A 118 -7.18 16.98 -0.01
N VAL A 119 -8.42 16.62 0.35
CA VAL A 119 -9.58 17.50 0.19
C VAL A 119 -10.13 17.87 1.57
N ASN A 120 -10.70 16.90 2.28
CA ASN A 120 -11.28 17.10 3.62
C ASN A 120 -10.42 16.52 4.76
N MET A 121 -9.16 16.19 4.46
CA MET A 121 -8.17 15.79 5.45
C MET A 121 -7.11 16.88 5.54
N THR A 122 -7.12 17.68 6.60
CA THR A 122 -6.03 18.62 6.88
C THR A 122 -4.79 17.84 7.32
N PRO A 123 -3.61 18.05 6.70
CA PRO A 123 -2.37 17.61 7.31
C PRO A 123 -2.19 18.43 8.61
N LEU A 124 -2.03 17.72 9.73
CA LEU A 124 -1.72 18.30 11.03
C LEU A 124 -0.44 19.15 10.98
#